data_AF-A0AAW2G478-F1
#
_entry.id   AF-A0AAW2G478-F1
#
_cell.length_a   1.000
_cell.length_b   1.000
_cell.length_c   1.000
_cell.angle_alpha   90.00
_cell.angle_beta   90.00
_cell.angle_gamma   90.00
#
_symmetry.space_group_name_H-M   'P 1'
#
loop_
_entity.id
_entity.type
_entity.pdbx_description
1 polymer ?
#
loop_
_entity_poly.entity_id
_entity_poly.type
_entity_poly.pdbx_seq_one_letter_code
_entity_poly.pdbx_strand_id
1 'polypeptide(L)'
;MLNMIFSPQILAIFTEVFTEVTFNLYASIVRWNNGIYINLTEQIHNFVLTSYLLYHITRVMFIVWACETSKNQAIKISTTIYDVSNSTNNDQIRNELRLFSLQVLHRDNTFSAKGFTIDATFLRKMIGTITTYFLILIQFLIATHTCDKKVNITELSN
;
A
#
# COMPACT_ATOMS: atom_id res chain seq x y z
N MET A 1 -3.90 10.16 -18.72
CA MET A 1 -3.25 9.06 -19.46
C MET A 1 -2.39 8.20 -18.54
N LEU A 2 -1.42 8.78 -17.81
CA LEU A 2 -0.59 8.05 -16.84
C LEU A 2 -1.43 7.34 -15.75
N ASN A 3 -2.38 8.05 -15.12
CA ASN A 3 -3.30 7.46 -14.14
C ASN A 3 -4.13 6.30 -14.71
N MET A 4 -4.54 6.37 -15.98
CA MET A 4 -5.37 5.32 -16.59
C MET A 4 -4.59 4.02 -16.82
N ILE A 5 -3.28 4.12 -17.04
CA ILE A 5 -2.38 2.98 -17.28
C ILE A 5 -1.88 2.39 -15.96
N PHE A 6 -1.47 3.24 -15.02
CA PHE A 6 -0.90 2.80 -13.74
C PHE A 6 -1.96 2.43 -12.70
N SER A 7 -3.17 3.00 -12.77
CA SER A 7 -4.28 2.66 -11.87
C SER A 7 -4.58 1.16 -11.79
N PRO A 8 -4.82 0.44 -12.89
CA PRO A 8 -5.13 -0.98 -12.83
C PRO A 8 -3.94 -1.81 -12.32
N GLN A 9 -2.71 -1.44 -12.67
CA GLN A 9 -1.50 -2.12 -12.20
C GLN A 9 -1.35 -1.98 -10.68
N ILE A 10 -1.56 -0.77 -10.15
CA ILE A 10 -1.47 -0.50 -8.71
C ILE A 10 -2.60 -1.23 -7.95
N LEU A 11 -3.81 -1.26 -8.51
CA LEU A 11 -4.93 -2.00 -7.91
C LEU A 11 -4.70 -3.52 -7.91
N ALA A 12 -4.08 -4.06 -8.96
CA ALA A 12 -3.72 -5.46 -9.03
C ALA A 12 -2.67 -5.83 -7.97
N ILE A 13 -1.59 -5.04 -7.88
CA ILE A 13 -0.56 -5.21 -6.84
C ILE A 13 -1.18 -5.12 -5.45
N PHE A 14 -2.06 -4.14 -5.22
CA PHE A 14 -2.79 -4.00 -3.97
C PHE A 14 -3.59 -5.25 -3.61
N THR A 15 -4.35 -5.79 -4.57
CA THR A 15 -5.22 -6.94 -4.35
C THR A 15 -4.40 -8.19 -4.07
N GLU A 16 -3.26 -8.34 -4.77
CA GLU A 16 -2.30 -9.42 -4.56
C GLU A 16 -1.73 -9.37 -3.13
N VAL A 17 -1.19 -8.22 -2.71
CA VAL A 17 -0.65 -8.04 -1.35
C VAL A 17 -1.71 -8.27 -0.27
N PHE A 18 -2.92 -7.75 -0.47
CA PHE A 18 -4.01 -7.91 0.49
C PHE A 18 -4.43 -9.37 0.67
N THR A 19 -4.62 -10.09 -0.45
CA THR A 19 -5.02 -11.50 -0.44
C THR A 19 -3.96 -12.34 0.23
N GLU A 20 -2.70 -12.08 -0.09
CA GLU A 20 -1.58 -12.83 0.46
C GLU A 20 -1.36 -12.60 1.95
N VAL A 21 -1.35 -11.33 2.40
CA VAL A 21 -1.25 -11.03 3.83
C VAL A 21 -2.40 -11.69 4.59
N THR A 22 -3.62 -11.62 4.07
CA THR A 22 -4.80 -12.25 4.71
C THR A 22 -4.64 -13.77 4.80
N PHE A 23 -4.24 -14.43 3.73
CA PHE A 23 -4.03 -15.88 3.69
C PHE A 23 -2.93 -16.32 4.67
N ASN A 24 -1.82 -15.58 4.71
CA ASN A 24 -0.68 -15.86 5.58
C ASN A 24 -1.01 -15.67 7.06
N LEU A 25 -1.75 -14.62 7.39
CA LEU A 25 -2.24 -14.38 8.75
C LEU A 25 -3.18 -15.50 9.20
N TYR A 26 -4.10 -15.92 8.34
CA TYR A 26 -5.00 -17.04 8.60
C TYR A 26 -4.22 -18.35 8.84
N ALA A 27 -3.31 -18.70 7.94
CA ALA A 27 -2.49 -19.91 8.07
C ALA A 27 -1.64 -19.90 9.36
N SER A 28 -1.06 -18.74 9.71
CA SER A 28 -0.29 -18.57 10.94
C SER A 28 -1.14 -18.79 12.20
N ILE A 29 -2.38 -18.31 12.19
CA ILE A 29 -3.33 -18.48 13.30
C ILE A 29 -3.78 -19.94 13.44
N VAL A 30 -4.11 -20.60 12.34
CA VAL A 30 -4.47 -22.02 12.35
C VAL A 30 -3.31 -22.88 12.87
N ARG A 31 -2.07 -22.57 12.47
CA ARG A 31 -0.86 -23.21 12.99
C ARG A 31 -0.69 -22.98 14.49
N TRP A 32 -0.91 -21.76 14.96
CA TRP A 32 -0.84 -21.43 16.39
C TRP A 32 -1.85 -22.26 17.22
N ASN A 33 -3.09 -22.41 16.72
CA ASN A 33 -4.13 -23.21 17.38
C ASN A 33 -3.74 -24.69 17.53
N ASN A 34 -3.04 -25.26 16.54
CA ASN A 34 -2.60 -26.66 16.57
C ASN A 34 -1.35 -26.90 17.45
N GLY A 35 -0.84 -25.88 18.14
CA GLY A 35 0.32 -25.95 19.03
C GLY A 35 1.63 -25.43 18.41
N ILE A 36 2.53 -24.92 19.25
CA ILE A 36 3.82 -24.37 18.82
C ILE A 36 4.82 -25.51 18.59
N TYR A 37 4.85 -26.08 17.39
CA TYR A 37 5.90 -27.00 16.97
C TYR A 37 6.98 -26.23 16.19
N ILE A 38 8.18 -26.15 16.75
CA ILE A 38 9.34 -25.54 16.08
C ILE A 38 9.90 -26.57 15.09
N ASN A 39 9.40 -26.55 13.85
CA ASN A 39 9.90 -27.37 12.76
C ASN A 39 10.81 -26.52 11.84
N LEU A 40 11.96 -27.05 11.45
CA LEU A 40 12.92 -26.37 10.55
C LEU A 40 12.25 -26.02 9.21
N THR A 41 11.40 -26.90 8.68
CA THR A 41 10.61 -26.65 7.46
C THR A 41 9.66 -25.47 7.62
N GLU A 42 9.04 -25.35 8.80
CA GLU A 42 8.13 -24.24 9.15
C GLU A 42 8.89 -22.92 9.31
N GLN A 43 10.11 -22.96 9.84
CA GLN A 43 10.97 -21.78 9.97
C GLN A 43 11.45 -21.28 8.60
N ILE A 44 11.86 -22.18 7.71
CA ILE A 44 12.22 -21.85 6.33
C ILE A 44 11.01 -21.28 5.58
N HIS A 45 9.85 -21.91 5.73
CA HIS A 45 8.61 -21.41 5.14
C HIS A 45 8.27 -19.99 5.63
N ASN A 46 8.33 -19.75 6.95
CA ASN A 46 8.11 -18.42 7.53
C ASN A 46 9.13 -17.38 7.02
N PHE A 47 10.41 -17.77 6.85
CA PHE A 47 11.45 -16.86 6.33
C PHE A 47 11.20 -16.50 4.86
N VAL A 48 10.86 -17.48 4.02
CA VAL A 48 10.47 -17.26 2.62
C VAL A 48 9.24 -16.35 2.55
N LEU A 49 8.26 -16.59 3.41
CA LEU A 49 7.05 -15.78 3.50
C LEU A 49 7.35 -14.32 3.90
N THR A 50 8.18 -14.15 4.92
CA THR A 50 8.57 -12.82 5.42
C THR A 50 9.36 -12.05 4.37
N SER A 51 10.27 -12.72 3.65
CA SER A 51 11.04 -12.08 2.58
C SER A 51 10.17 -11.70 1.38
N TYR A 52 9.17 -12.52 1.03
CA TYR A 52 8.22 -12.22 -0.04
C TYR A 52 7.29 -11.04 0.31
N LEU A 53 6.79 -10.97 1.55
CA LEU A 53 6.03 -9.82 2.04
C LEU A 53 6.87 -8.53 2.00
N LEU A 54 8.13 -8.60 2.43
CA LEU A 54 9.05 -7.47 2.38
C LEU A 54 9.31 -7.00 0.94
N TYR A 55 9.47 -7.94 0.01
CA TYR A 55 9.60 -7.63 -1.41
C TYR A 55 8.40 -6.83 -1.94
N HIS A 56 7.18 -7.24 -1.62
CA HIS A 56 5.99 -6.49 -2.07
C HIS A 56 5.85 -5.12 -1.42
N ILE A 57 6.14 -5.01 -0.12
CA ILE A 57 6.13 -3.71 0.58
C ILE A 57 7.13 -2.75 -0.06
N THR A 58 8.35 -3.21 -0.33
CA THR A 58 9.37 -2.38 -0.99
C THR A 58 8.91 -1.99 -2.40
N ARG A 59 8.28 -2.90 -3.16
CA ARG A 59 7.68 -2.59 -4.47
C ARG A 59 6.66 -1.45 -4.41
N VAL A 60 5.72 -1.51 -3.47
CA VAL A 60 4.70 -0.47 -3.28
C VAL A 60 5.34 0.85 -2.85
N MET A 61 6.34 0.81 -1.96
CA MET A 61 7.09 1.99 -1.54
C MET A 61 7.81 2.65 -2.72
N PHE A 62 8.46 1.88 -3.59
CA PHE A 62 9.11 2.40 -4.80
C PHE A 62 8.12 3.09 -5.73
N ILE A 63 6.92 2.52 -5.92
CA ILE A 63 5.88 3.12 -6.77
C ILE A 63 5.43 4.46 -6.18
N VAL A 64 5.10 4.50 -4.89
CA VAL A 64 4.66 5.75 -4.24
C VAL A 64 5.77 6.80 -4.25
N TRP A 65 7.01 6.39 -3.99
CA TRP A 65 8.16 7.27 -4.05
C TRP A 65 8.39 7.85 -5.46
N ALA A 66 8.27 7.02 -6.50
CA ALA A 66 8.37 7.48 -7.89
C ALA A 66 7.23 8.45 -8.24
N CYS A 67 6.00 8.19 -7.80
CA CYS A 67 4.86 9.09 -7.99
C CYS A 67 5.07 10.45 -7.31
N GLU A 68 5.48 10.45 -6.04
CA GLU A 68 5.72 11.68 -5.26
C GLU A 68 6.89 12.49 -5.85
N THR A 69 7.97 11.80 -6.22
CA THR A 69 9.12 12.44 -6.88
C THR A 69 8.72 13.06 -8.22
N SER A 70 7.94 12.36 -9.03
CA SER A 70 7.46 12.88 -10.32
C SER A 70 6.61 14.14 -10.14
N LYS A 71 5.73 14.13 -9.13
CA LYS A 71 4.89 15.30 -8.79
C LYS A 71 5.75 16.49 -8.37
N ASN A 72 6.73 16.27 -7.49
CA ASN A 72 7.63 17.33 -7.02
C ASN A 72 8.50 17.90 -8.15
N GLN A 73 8.99 17.03 -9.05
CA GLN A 73 9.75 17.46 -10.22
C GLN A 73 8.89 18.27 -11.20
N ALA A 74 7.64 17.87 -11.44
CA ALA A 74 6.73 18.63 -12.31
C ALA A 74 6.49 20.06 -11.78
N ILE A 75 6.31 20.21 -10.46
CA ILE A 75 6.19 21.52 -9.81
C ILE A 75 7.48 22.33 -9.99
N LYS A 76 8.65 21.72 -9.74
CA LYS A 76 9.95 22.39 -9.89
C LYS A 76 10.22 22.86 -11.32
N ILE A 77 9.80 22.08 -12.32
CA ILE A 77 9.90 22.46 -13.74
C ILE A 77 9.01 23.68 -14.00
N SER A 78 7.78 23.68 -13.51
CA SER A 78 6.85 24.81 -13.68
C SER A 78 7.41 26.11 -13.06
N THR A 79 7.99 26.04 -11.85
CA THR A 79 8.60 27.23 -11.21
C THR A 79 9.84 27.70 -11.98
N THR A 80 10.69 26.78 -12.44
CA THR A 80 11.89 27.15 -13.22
C THR A 80 11.51 27.83 -14.53
N ILE A 81 10.48 27.33 -15.23
CA ILE A 81 9.99 27.93 -16.47
C ILE A 81 9.40 29.32 -16.22
N TYR A 82 8.73 29.51 -15.08
CA TYR A 82 8.23 30.82 -14.68
C TYR A 82 9.36 31.83 -14.47
N ASP A 83 10.44 31.44 -13.79
CA ASP A 83 11.62 32.30 -13.55
C ASP A 83 12.35 32.66 -14.86
N VAL A 84 12.48 31.69 -15.78
CA VAL A 84 13.06 31.91 -17.11
C VAL A 84 12.17 32.80 -17.98
N SER A 85 10.85 32.62 -17.92
CA SER A 85 9.87 33.48 -18.61
C SER A 85 9.99 34.93 -18.13
N ASN A 86 10.18 35.16 -16.82
CA ASN A 86 10.29 36.50 -16.25
C ASN A 86 11.59 37.23 -16.64
N SER A 87 12.64 36.49 -17.03
CA SER A 87 13.93 37.05 -17.44
C SER A 87 14.10 37.21 -18.95
N THR A 88 13.14 36.74 -19.77
CA THR A 88 13.25 36.82 -21.23
C THR A 88 12.66 38.11 -21.81
N ASN A 89 13.43 38.77 -22.68
CA ASN A 89 13.02 40.00 -23.37
C ASN A 89 12.14 39.76 -24.61
N ASN A 90 12.03 38.52 -25.09
CA ASN A 90 11.18 38.20 -26.23
C ASN A 90 9.75 37.90 -25.77
N ASP A 91 8.84 38.81 -26.09
CA ASP A 91 7.42 38.74 -25.68
C ASP A 91 6.71 37.46 -26.15
N GLN A 92 7.04 36.95 -27.34
CA GLN A 92 6.43 35.73 -27.87
C GLN A 92 6.89 34.50 -27.09
N ILE A 93 8.20 34.36 -26.86
CA ILE A 93 8.79 33.27 -26.08
C ILE A 93 8.30 33.32 -24.63
N ARG A 94 8.20 34.53 -24.06
CA ARG A 94 7.67 34.74 -22.71
C ARG A 94 6.27 34.19 -22.57
N ASN A 95 5.39 34.50 -23.53
CA ASN A 95 3.99 34.11 -23.49
C ASN A 95 3.82 32.59 -23.64
N GLU A 96 4.55 31.95 -24.55
CA GLU A 96 4.51 30.49 -24.73
C GLU A 96 5.01 29.74 -23.50
N LEU A 97 6.13 30.16 -22.91
CA LEU A 97 6.66 29.56 -21.67
C LEU A 97 5.68 29.72 -20.50
N ARG A 98 5.00 30.87 -20.42
CA ARG A 98 4.00 31.13 -19.37
C ARG A 98 2.77 30.24 -19.54
N LEU A 99 2.28 30.07 -20.76
CA LEU A 99 1.19 29.15 -21.09
C LEU A 99 1.55 27.70 -20.78
N PHE A 100 2.76 27.26 -21.14
CA PHE A 100 3.23 25.91 -20.84
C PHE A 100 3.37 25.68 -19.33
N SER A 101 3.97 26.61 -18.58
CA SER A 101 4.07 26.50 -17.12
C SER A 101 2.69 26.44 -16.47
N LEU A 102 1.74 27.27 -16.93
CA LEU A 102 0.37 27.25 -16.45
C LEU A 102 -0.31 25.92 -16.76
N GLN A 103 -0.12 25.35 -17.96
CA GLN A 103 -0.66 24.04 -18.33
C GLN A 103 -0.08 22.91 -17.48
N VAL A 104 1.21 22.95 -17.15
CA VAL A 104 1.87 21.96 -16.28
C VAL A 104 1.40 22.10 -14.82
N LEU A 105 1.18 23.32 -14.34
CA LEU A 105 0.71 23.60 -12.99
C LEU A 105 -0.78 23.23 -12.80
N HIS A 106 -1.60 23.54 -13.79
CA HIS A 106 -3.05 23.28 -13.79
C HIS A 106 -3.39 21.83 -14.13
N ARG A 107 -2.39 21.04 -14.57
CA ARG A 107 -2.49 19.59 -14.67
C ARG A 107 -2.39 19.01 -13.25
N ASP A 108 -3.49 18.43 -12.77
CA ASP A 108 -3.46 17.61 -11.58
C ASP A 108 -2.49 16.44 -11.78
N ASN A 109 -1.26 16.60 -11.26
CA ASN A 109 -0.22 15.56 -11.25
C ASN A 109 -0.46 14.55 -10.10
N THR A 110 -1.66 14.55 -9.53
CA THR A 110 -2.13 13.57 -8.56
C THR A 110 -2.34 12.25 -9.27
N PHE A 111 -1.48 11.28 -8.93
CA PHE A 111 -1.66 9.90 -9.37
C PHE A 111 -2.89 9.32 -8.68
N SER A 112 -3.92 9.01 -9.47
CA SER A 112 -5.18 8.46 -8.96
C SER A 112 -5.44 7.10 -9.57
N ALA A 113 -5.76 6.13 -8.72
CA ALA A 113 -6.23 4.82 -9.11
C ALA A 113 -7.73 4.67 -8.84
N LYS A 114 -8.55 4.70 -9.90
CA LYS A 114 -9.99 4.40 -9.87
C LYS A 114 -10.76 5.09 -8.71
N GLY A 115 -10.38 6.33 -8.38
CA GLY A 115 -10.97 7.15 -7.30
C GLY A 115 -10.13 7.29 -6.03
N PHE A 116 -9.04 6.52 -5.89
CA PHE A 116 -8.09 6.62 -4.78
C PHE A 116 -6.87 7.44 -5.18
N THR A 117 -6.55 8.50 -4.44
CA THR A 117 -5.26 9.18 -4.58
C THR A 117 -4.15 8.25 -4.09
N ILE A 118 -3.19 7.94 -4.95
CA ILE A 118 -2.02 7.13 -4.61
C ILE A 118 -1.01 8.07 -3.95
N ASP A 119 -1.15 8.23 -2.65
CA ASP A 119 -0.32 9.08 -1.81
C ASP A 119 0.07 8.35 -0.51
N ALA A 120 0.84 9.01 0.35
CA ALA A 120 1.18 8.47 1.66
C ALA A 120 -0.06 8.13 2.53
N THR A 121 -1.19 8.80 2.28
CA THR A 121 -2.47 8.53 2.95
C THR A 121 -3.05 7.19 2.53
N PHE A 122 -2.92 6.81 1.25
CA PHE A 122 -3.33 5.50 0.75
C PHE A 122 -2.57 4.37 1.44
N LEU A 123 -1.24 4.50 1.57
CA LEU A 123 -0.39 3.58 2.32
C LEU A 123 -0.81 3.46 3.79
N ARG A 124 -1.08 4.61 4.45
CA ARG A 124 -1.56 4.62 5.84
C ARG A 124 -2.90 3.90 5.99
N LYS A 125 -3.87 4.18 5.12
CA LYS A 125 -5.17 3.50 5.10
C LYS A 125 -5.00 2.00 4.91
N MET A 126 -4.08 1.60 4.03
CA MET A 126 -3.76 0.20 3.78
C MET A 126 -3.28 -0.53 5.02
N ILE A 127 -2.24 0.00 5.66
CA ILE A 127 -1.69 -0.58 6.88
C ILE A 127 -2.78 -0.66 7.96
N GLY A 128 -3.57 0.41 8.13
CA GLY A 128 -4.68 0.43 9.08
C GLY A 128 -5.73 -0.66 8.82
N THR A 129 -6.15 -0.85 7.57
CA THR A 129 -7.11 -1.88 7.19
C THR A 129 -6.57 -3.28 7.47
N ILE A 130 -5.32 -3.57 7.09
CA ILE A 130 -4.65 -4.85 7.35
C ILE A 130 -4.58 -5.11 8.86
N THR A 131 -4.12 -4.14 9.65
CA THR A 131 -4.06 -4.27 11.12
C THR A 131 -5.44 -4.51 11.73
N THR A 132 -6.47 -3.84 11.22
CA THR A 132 -7.84 -4.01 11.73
C THR A 132 -8.36 -5.42 11.46
N TYR A 133 -8.22 -5.92 10.22
CA TYR A 133 -8.60 -7.31 9.91
C TYR A 133 -7.81 -8.33 10.74
N PHE A 134 -6.52 -8.08 10.96
CA PHE A 134 -5.70 -8.92 11.81
C PHE A 134 -6.19 -8.97 13.26
N LEU A 135 -6.52 -7.82 13.86
CA LEU A 135 -7.07 -7.74 15.21
C LEU A 135 -8.41 -8.46 15.33
N ILE A 136 -9.30 -8.29 14.34
CA ILE A 136 -10.59 -8.99 14.30
C ILE A 136 -10.36 -10.51 14.27
N LEU A 137 -9.43 -10.99 13.45
CA LEU A 137 -9.12 -12.41 13.34
C LEU A 137 -8.58 -12.99 14.66
N ILE A 138 -7.72 -12.25 15.37
CA ILE A 138 -7.26 -12.62 16.71
C ILE A 138 -8.42 -12.69 17.70
N GLN A 139 -9.33 -11.71 17.69
CA GLN A 139 -10.47 -11.69 18.60
C GLN A 139 -11.37 -12.91 18.41
N PHE A 140 -11.68 -13.28 17.15
CA PHE A 140 -12.43 -14.49 16.85
C PHE A 140 -11.72 -15.75 17.34
N LEU A 141 -10.41 -15.85 17.15
CA LEU A 141 -9.61 -16.99 17.61
C LEU A 141 -9.63 -17.16 19.14
N ILE A 142 -9.50 -16.05 19.88
CA ILE A 142 -9.56 -16.08 21.35
C ILE A 142 -10.96 -16.51 21.81
N ALA A 143 -12.01 -15.99 21.15
CA ALA A 143 -13.39 -16.36 21.46
C ALA A 143 -13.66 -17.86 21.23
N THR A 144 -13.20 -18.43 20.11
CA THR A 144 -13.37 -19.87 19.81
C THR A 144 -12.65 -20.76 20.83
N HIS A 145 -11.39 -20.45 21.18
CA HIS A 145 -10.65 -21.21 22.20
C HIS A 145 -11.32 -21.19 23.57
N THR A 146 -11.92 -20.06 23.93
CA THR A 146 -12.59 -19.90 25.23
C THR A 146 -13.88 -20.74 25.29
N CYS A 147 -14.60 -20.85 24.16
CA CYS A 147 -15.80 -21.70 24.05
C CYS A 147 -15.46 -23.20 24.15
N ASP A 148 -14.46 -23.69 23.42
CA ASP A 148 -14.04 -25.11 23.48
C ASP A 148 -13.63 -25.52 24.89
N LYS A 149 -12.86 -24.66 25.58
CA LYS A 149 -12.47 -24.91 26.97
C LYS A 149 -13.68 -24.98 27.90
N LYS A 150 -14.74 -24.21 27.65
CA LYS A 150 -15.95 -24.18 28.47
C LYS A 150 -16.79 -25.45 28.28
N VAL A 151 -16.89 -25.97 27.06
CA VAL A 151 -17.60 -27.22 26.73
C VAL A 151 -16.95 -28.43 27.42
N ASN A 152 -15.61 -28.54 27.34
CA ASN A 152 -14.88 -29.64 27.98
C ASN A 152 -15.06 -29.67 29.52
N ILE A 153 -15.17 -28.52 30.18
CA ILE A 153 -15.34 -28.47 31.65
C ILE A 153 -16.75 -28.93 32.05
N THR A 154 -17.77 -28.62 31.25
CA THR A 154 -19.16 -29.05 31.53
C THR A 154 -19.41 -30.54 31.28
N GLU A 155 -18.66 -31.19 30.38
CA GLU A 155 -18.76 -32.64 30.17
C GLU A 155 -18.05 -33.45 31.27
N LEU A 156 -17.01 -32.90 31.91
CA LEU A 156 -16.30 -33.54 33.02
C LEU A 156 -17.03 -33.43 34.38
N SER A 157 -18.03 -32.56 34.49
CA SER A 157 -18.80 -32.35 35.73
C SER A 157 -20.15 -33.12 35.77
N ASN A 158 -20.48 -33.87 34.73
CA ASN A 158 -21.67 -34.72 34.63
C ASN A 158 -21.28 -36.20 34.62
#